data_AF-A0A8J7TJ23-F1
#
_entry.id   AF-A0A8J7TJ23-F1
#
_cell.length_a   1.000
_cell.length_b   1.000
_cell.length_c   1.000
_cell.angle_alpha   90.00
_cell.angle_beta   90.00
_cell.angle_gamma   90.00
#
_symmetry.space_group_name_H-M   'P 1'
#
loop_
_entity.id
_entity.type
_entity.pdbx_description
1 polymer ?
#
loop_
_entity_poly.entity_id
_entity_poly.type
_entity_poly.pdbx_seq_one_letter_code
_entity_poly.pdbx_strand_id
1 'polypeptide(L)' 'RLSSGEGDGAWCPGGSVYPHSSEFLQVDLQRLHFVTLVGTQGRHANGHGKEFARSYRLRYSRDGRT' A
#
# COMPACT_ATOMS: atom_id res chain seq x y z
N ARG A 1 6.52 5.16 -0.70
CA ARG A 1 6.14 6.44 -1.36
C ARG A 1 6.14 6.21 -2.87
N LEU A 2 5.26 6.86 -3.63
CA LEU A 2 5.28 6.76 -5.10
C LEU A 2 6.55 7.39 -5.68
N SER A 3 7.08 6.78 -6.73
CA SER A 3 8.31 7.18 -7.43
C SER A 3 9.58 7.20 -6.58
N SER A 4 9.55 6.59 -5.37
CA SER A 4 10.74 6.43 -4.53
C SER A 4 11.33 5.04 -4.69
N GLY A 5 12.66 4.96 -4.80
CA GLY A 5 13.44 3.73 -4.77
C GLY A 5 14.10 3.46 -3.42
N GLU A 6 13.74 4.19 -2.36
CA GLU A 6 14.32 3.99 -1.02
C GLU A 6 14.05 2.58 -0.48
N GLY A 7 15.00 2.06 0.32
CA GLY A 7 15.00 0.66 0.74
C GLY A 7 15.16 -0.28 -0.45
N ASP A 8 14.43 -1.39 -0.44
CA ASP A 8 14.40 -2.35 -1.55
C ASP A 8 13.35 -1.99 -2.64
N GLY A 9 12.85 -0.75 -2.61
CA GLY A 9 12.07 -0.15 -3.70
C GLY A 9 10.54 -0.24 -3.60
N ALA A 10 9.97 -0.84 -2.56
CA ALA A 10 8.55 -0.79 -2.22
C ALA A 10 8.28 -1.32 -0.80
N TRP A 11 7.03 -1.18 -0.35
CA TRP A 11 6.52 -1.94 0.79
C TRP A 11 6.01 -3.31 0.31
N CYS A 12 6.37 -4.37 1.02
CA CYS A 12 5.86 -5.72 0.84
C CYS A 12 5.31 -6.22 2.19
N PRO A 13 4.18 -6.95 2.19
CA PRO A 13 3.71 -7.61 3.40
C PRO A 13 4.71 -8.68 3.86
N GLY A 14 4.74 -8.94 5.17
CA GLY A 14 5.64 -9.97 5.72
C GLY A 14 5.22 -11.39 5.35
N GLY A 15 3.92 -11.62 5.17
CA GLY A 15 3.35 -12.91 4.76
C GLY A 15 2.66 -12.86 3.39
N SER A 16 2.45 -14.05 2.82
CA SER A 16 1.64 -14.19 1.60
C SER A 16 0.19 -13.79 1.85
N VAL A 17 -0.39 -13.06 0.89
CA VAL A 17 -1.80 -12.66 0.92
C VAL A 17 -2.68 -13.75 0.31
N TYR A 18 -3.31 -14.54 1.17
CA TYR A 18 -4.35 -15.53 0.87
C TYR A 18 -5.76 -14.97 1.15
N PRO A 19 -6.83 -15.63 0.68
CA PRO A 19 -8.21 -15.14 0.84
C PRO A 19 -8.65 -14.83 2.29
N HIS A 20 -8.02 -15.46 3.29
CA HIS A 20 -8.35 -15.30 4.71
C HIS A 20 -7.33 -14.47 5.49
N SER A 21 -6.22 -14.07 4.87
CA SER A 21 -5.23 -13.17 5.47
C SER A 21 -5.42 -11.78 4.90
N SER A 22 -5.45 -10.77 5.76
CA SER A 22 -5.54 -9.37 5.33
C SER A 22 -4.29 -8.62 5.78
N GLU A 23 -3.39 -8.41 4.84
CA GLU A 23 -2.24 -7.53 5.01
C GLU A 23 -2.59 -6.14 4.48
N PHE A 24 -2.09 -5.10 5.15
CA PHE A 24 -2.44 -3.74 4.79
C PHE A 24 -1.30 -2.76 5.02
N LEU A 25 -1.30 -1.70 4.22
CA LEU A 25 -0.52 -0.50 4.45
C LEU A 25 -1.46 0.62 4.88
N GLN A 26 -1.30 1.11 6.10
CA GLN A 26 -2.10 2.22 6.62
C GLN A 26 -1.36 3.54 6.44
N VAL A 27 -2.09 4.57 6.02
CA VAL A 27 -1.61 5.95 5.97
C VAL A 27 -2.52 6.79 6.85
N ASP A 28 -1.98 7.35 7.93
CA ASP A 28 -2.68 8.32 8.76
C ASP A 28 -2.49 9.73 8.17
N LEU A 29 -3.61 10.35 7.77
CA LEU A 29 -3.63 11.70 7.21
C LEU A 29 -3.72 12.79 8.30
N GLN A 30 -3.82 12.41 9.57
CA GLN A 30 -3.86 13.26 10.78
C GLN A 30 -5.07 14.21 10.89
N ARG A 31 -5.73 14.53 9.77
CA ARG A 31 -6.93 15.36 9.67
C ARG A 31 -7.90 14.72 8.67
N LEU A 32 -9.16 15.15 8.69
CA LEU A 32 -10.14 14.70 7.70
C LEU A 32 -9.80 15.25 6.31
N HIS A 33 -9.79 14.36 5.32
CA HIS A 33 -9.52 14.70 3.92
C HIS A 33 -10.60 14.07 3.03
N PHE A 34 -10.90 14.74 1.92
CA PHE A 34 -11.67 14.15 0.84
C PHE A 34 -10.72 13.53 -0.19
N VAL A 35 -10.58 12.21 -0.14
CA VAL A 35 -9.67 11.47 -1.03
C VAL A 35 -10.41 11.08 -2.30
N THR A 36 -10.02 11.64 -3.44
CA THR A 36 -10.67 11.42 -4.74
C THR A 36 -9.97 10.38 -5.61
N LEU A 37 -8.67 10.15 -5.39
CA LEU A 37 -7.83 9.31 -6.23
C LEU A 37 -6.80 8.56 -5.39
N VAL A 38 -6.38 7.40 -5.90
CA VAL A 38 -5.30 6.58 -5.34
C VAL A 38 -4.38 6.15 -6.49
N GLY A 39 -3.08 6.33 -6.30
CA GLY A 39 -2.04 5.79 -7.18
C GLY A 39 -1.30 4.65 -6.48
N THR A 40 -1.04 3.56 -7.21
CA THR A 40 -0.29 2.40 -6.72
C THR A 40 0.96 2.20 -7.58
N GLN A 41 2.01 1.61 -6.99
CA GLN A 41 3.24 1.24 -7.69
C GLN A 41 3.80 -0.03 -7.06
N GLY A 42 4.31 -0.93 -7.90
CA GLY A 42 5.03 -2.12 -7.46
C GLY A 42 6.49 -1.84 -7.10
N ARG A 43 7.21 -2.90 -6.74
CA ARG A 43 8.64 -2.82 -6.47
C ARG A 43 9.40 -2.65 -7.78
N HIS A 44 10.07 -1.51 -7.95
CA HIS A 44 10.92 -1.30 -9.13
C HIS A 44 12.32 -1.91 -8.95
N ALA A 45 12.97 -1.65 -7.80
CA ALA A 45 14.30 -2.15 -7.45
C ALA A 45 15.32 -2.11 -8.60
N ASN A 46 15.55 -0.91 -9.13
CA ASN A 46 16.45 -0.66 -10.28
C ASN A 46 16.16 -1.54 -11.51
N GLY A 47 14.88 -1.83 -11.76
CA GLY A 47 14.44 -2.65 -12.89
C GLY A 47 14.46 -4.16 -12.64
N HIS A 48 14.91 -4.60 -11.47
CA HIS A 48 14.92 -6.03 -11.10
C HIS A 48 13.64 -6.49 -10.40
N GLY A 49 12.83 -5.55 -9.90
CA GLY A 49 11.58 -5.85 -9.22
C GLY A 49 10.49 -6.35 -10.16
N LYS A 50 9.70 -7.31 -9.68
CA LYS A 50 8.62 -7.97 -10.45
C LYS A 50 7.29 -8.00 -9.69
N GLU A 51 7.31 -7.55 -8.45
CA GLU A 51 6.23 -7.66 -7.49
C GLU A 51 5.36 -6.42 -7.55
N PHE A 52 4.05 -6.62 -7.72
CA PHE A 52 3.05 -5.56 -7.67
C PHE A 52 1.70 -6.14 -7.25
N ALA A 53 0.92 -5.35 -6.52
CA ALA A 53 -0.45 -5.72 -6.18
C ALA A 53 -1.35 -5.56 -7.41
N ARG A 54 -1.87 -6.69 -7.93
CA ARG A 54 -2.76 -6.69 -9.11
C ARG A 54 -4.16 -6.16 -8.83
N SER A 55 -4.60 -6.27 -7.58
CA SER A 55 -5.89 -5.80 -7.09
C SER A 55 -5.75 -5.41 -5.63
N TYR A 56 -6.56 -4.45 -5.20
CA TYR A 56 -6.58 -4.00 -3.81
C TYR A 56 -8.00 -3.61 -3.41
N ARG A 57 -8.23 -3.49 -2.10
CA ARG A 57 -9.44 -2.89 -1.52
C ARG A 57 -9.02 -1.72 -0.63
N LEU A 58 -9.87 -0.69 -0.58
CA LEU A 58 -9.67 0.44 0.31
C LEU A 58 -10.62 0.32 1.50
N ARG A 59 -10.08 0.50 2.70
CA ARG A 59 -10.84 0.73 3.93
C ARG A 59 -10.44 2.10 4.44
N TYR A 60 -11.40 2.85 4.97
CA TYR A 60 -11.15 4.15 5.57
C TYR A 60 -11.83 4.23 6.93
N SER A 61 -11.31 5.08 7.80
CA SER A 61 -11.89 5.40 9.11
C SER A 61 -11.73 6.89 9.39
N ARG A 62 -12.68 7.47 10.12
CA ARG A 62 -12.64 8.86 10.59
C ARG A 62 -12.30 8.97 12.08
N ASP A 63 -12.43 7.87 12.82
CA ASP A 63 -12.24 7.80 14.27
C ASP A 63 -11.04 6.94 14.69
N GLY A 64 -10.33 6.35 13.73
CA GLY A 64 -9.18 5.48 13.97
C GLY A 64 -9.55 4.15 14.63
N ARG A 65 -10.83 3.83 14.73
CA ARG A 65 -11.32 2.54 15.25
C ARG A 65 -11.71 1.66 14.07
N THR A 66 -11.38 0.37 14.19
CA THR A 66 -11.72 -0.70 13.23
C THR A 66 -12.30 -1.89 13.96
#